data_AF-A0A137R1F4-F1
#
_entry.id   AF-A0A137R1F4-F1
#
_cell.length_a   1.000
_cell.length_b   1.000
_cell.length_c   1.000
_cell.angle_alpha   90.00
_cell.angle_beta   90.00
_cell.angle_gamma   90.00
#
_symmetry.space_group_name_H-M   'P 1'
#
loop_
_entity.id
_entity.type
_entity.pdbx_description
1 polymer ?
#
loop_
_entity_poly.entity_id
_entity_poly.type
_entity_poly.pdbx_seq_one_letter_code
_entity_poly.pdbx_strand_id
1 'polypeptide(L)'
;MAVPFAFMPTPASIPPAHGVHRLKEPINASINSHPLNPLDFILRAAQVYPDKVALVHPNVEFPVQYTFATWVQRIQNLAYALLQAGIKPGDRVAVIAPNS
;
A
#
# COMPACT_ATOMS: atom_id res chain seq x y z
N MET A 1 25.93 6.88 -4.08
CA MET A 1 25.88 5.56 -3.42
C MET A 1 24.91 5.69 -2.26
N ALA A 2 23.77 4.98 -2.27
CA ALA A 2 22.83 5.04 -1.15
C ALA A 2 23.50 4.40 0.08
N VAL A 3 23.59 5.13 1.18
CA VAL A 3 24.07 4.58 2.45
C VAL A 3 23.06 3.52 2.89
N PRO A 4 23.45 2.27 3.15
CA PRO A 4 22.53 1.29 3.70
C PRO A 4 22.14 1.75 5.10
N PHE A 5 20.89 2.17 5.28
CA PHE A 5 20.32 2.46 6.58
C PHE A 5 19.31 1.36 6.94
N ALA A 6 19.31 0.93 8.21
CA ALA A 6 18.39 -0.08 8.67
C ALA A 6 17.03 0.58 8.97
N PHE A 7 16.05 0.38 8.10
CA PHE A 7 14.67 0.79 8.34
C PHE A 7 13.90 -0.32 9.07
N MET A 8 13.22 0.02 10.17
CA MET A 8 12.28 -0.87 10.85
C MET A 8 10.86 -0.30 10.74
N PRO A 9 9.91 -1.01 10.13
CA PRO A 9 8.53 -0.56 10.08
C PRO A 9 7.91 -0.52 11.48
N THR A 10 7.03 0.45 11.71
CA THR A 10 6.21 0.49 12.94
C THR A 10 5.41 -0.80 13.09
N PRO A 11 5.07 -1.25 14.32
CA PRO A 11 4.30 -2.48 14.54
C PRO A 11 3.00 -2.55 13.74
N ALA A 12 2.28 -1.43 13.59
CA ALA A 12 1.05 -1.36 12.81
C ALA A 12 1.26 -1.63 11.30
N SER A 13 2.48 -1.42 10.80
CA SER A 13 2.84 -1.65 9.39
C SER A 13 3.34 -3.07 9.12
N ILE A 14 3.37 -3.94 10.13
CA ILE A 14 3.72 -5.36 9.97
C ILE A 14 2.47 -6.08 9.44
N PRO A 15 2.54 -6.71 8.24
CA PRO A 15 1.39 -7.40 7.69
C PRO A 15 1.08 -8.68 8.47
N PRO A 16 -0.21 -9.06 8.60
CA PRO A 16 -0.60 -10.32 9.21
C PRO A 16 -0.15 -11.50 8.33
N ALA A 17 0.23 -12.61 8.95
CA ALA A 17 0.83 -13.78 8.28
C ALA A 17 -0.01 -14.38 7.13
N HIS A 18 -1.34 -14.23 7.17
CA HIS A 18 -2.26 -14.80 6.17
C HIS A 18 -3.24 -13.77 5.59
N GLY A 19 -2.78 -12.53 5.37
CA GLY A 19 -3.59 -11.49 4.75
C GLY A 19 -3.93 -11.77 3.29
N VAL A 20 -5.22 -11.78 2.94
CA VAL A 20 -5.66 -11.83 1.54
C VAL A 20 -5.72 -10.41 0.98
N HIS A 21 -4.77 -10.07 0.13
CA HIS A 21 -4.70 -8.78 -0.57
C HIS A 21 -5.30 -8.92 -1.97
N ARG A 22 -6.63 -8.94 -2.09
CA ARG A 22 -7.34 -9.05 -3.38
C ARG A 22 -8.53 -8.09 -3.43
N LEU A 23 -8.74 -7.43 -4.56
CA LEU A 23 -9.98 -6.71 -4.80
C LEU A 23 -11.13 -7.66 -5.10
N LYS A 24 -12.33 -7.21 -4.74
CA LYS A 24 -13.55 -7.90 -5.13
C LYS A 24 -13.73 -7.75 -6.65
N GLU A 25 -13.83 -8.87 -7.33
CA GLU A 25 -14.05 -8.87 -8.78
C GLU A 25 -15.46 -8.35 -9.12
N PRO A 26 -15.60 -7.60 -10.22
CA PRO A 26 -16.91 -7.19 -10.72
C PRO A 26 -17.73 -8.43 -11.12
N ILE A 27 -19.01 -8.44 -10.73
CA ILE A 27 -19.95 -9.44 -11.23
C ILE A 27 -20.11 -9.21 -12.74
N ASN A 28 -19.83 -10.23 -13.56
CA ASN A 28 -19.84 -10.21 -15.03
C ASN A 28 -18.66 -9.51 -15.73
N ALA A 29 -17.48 -9.45 -15.11
CA ALA A 29 -16.28 -8.99 -15.82
C ALA A 29 -15.92 -9.93 -17.00
N SER A 30 -15.62 -9.36 -18.17
CA SER A 30 -15.08 -10.13 -19.29
C SER A 30 -13.66 -10.61 -18.99
N ILE A 31 -13.33 -11.85 -19.37
CA ILE A 31 -12.02 -12.48 -19.09
C ILE A 31 -10.84 -11.72 -19.71
N ASN A 32 -11.08 -11.02 -20.82
CA ASN A 32 -10.09 -10.22 -21.54
C ASN A 32 -10.12 -8.73 -21.18
N SER A 33 -10.89 -8.32 -20.18
CA SER A 33 -11.03 -6.93 -19.77
C SER A 33 -10.67 -6.77 -18.30
N HIS A 34 -9.49 -6.23 -18.02
CA HIS A 34 -9.06 -5.86 -16.67
C HIS A 34 -8.92 -4.34 -16.55
N PRO A 35 -9.57 -3.68 -15.58
CA PRO A 35 -9.42 -2.25 -15.40
C PRO A 35 -7.98 -1.89 -15.04
N LEU A 36 -7.48 -0.76 -15.56
CA LEU A 36 -6.19 -0.22 -15.13
C LEU A 36 -6.35 0.39 -13.73
N ASN A 37 -6.13 -0.46 -12.73
CA ASN A 37 -6.30 -0.10 -11.33
C ASN A 37 -4.96 -0.18 -10.59
N PRO A 38 -4.40 0.96 -10.14
CA PRO A 38 -3.15 0.96 -9.37
C PRO A 38 -3.26 0.15 -8.06
N LEU A 39 -4.47 0.00 -7.53
CA LEU A 39 -4.70 -0.80 -6.32
C LEU A 39 -4.52 -2.31 -6.58
N ASP A 40 -4.94 -2.82 -7.74
CA ASP A 40 -4.73 -4.24 -8.09
C ASP A 40 -3.25 -4.58 -8.24
N PHE A 41 -2.48 -3.66 -8.86
CA PHE A 41 -1.03 -3.82 -8.98
C PHE A 41 -0.36 -3.98 -7.62
N ILE A 42 -0.62 -3.06 -6.69
CA ILE A 42 0.09 -3.05 -5.41
C ILE A 42 -0.29 -4.23 -4.52
N LEU A 43 -1.57 -4.61 -4.51
CA LEU A 43 -2.05 -5.78 -3.78
C LEU A 43 -1.41 -7.07 -4.30
N ARG A 44 -1.35 -7.24 -5.63
CA ARG A 44 -0.67 -8.39 -6.25
C ARG A 44 0.82 -8.40 -5.97
N ALA A 45 1.49 -7.25 -6.02
CA ALA A 45 2.92 -7.15 -5.75
C ALA A 45 3.25 -7.59 -4.31
N ALA A 46 2.41 -7.25 -3.32
CA ALA A 46 2.58 -7.73 -1.96
C ALA A 46 2.37 -9.25 -1.81
N GLN A 47 1.55 -9.87 -2.64
CA GLN A 47 1.35 -11.33 -2.62
C GLN A 47 2.49 -12.08 -3.31
N VAL A 48 2.97 -11.57 -4.45
CA VAL A 48 3.96 -12.27 -5.29
C VAL A 48 5.40 -11.95 -4.88
N TYR A 49 5.65 -10.72 -4.43
CA TYR A 49 6.98 -10.22 -4.07
C TYR A 49 6.98 -9.47 -2.72
N PRO A 50 6.50 -10.09 -1.62
CA PRO A 50 6.29 -9.42 -0.33
C PRO A 50 7.53 -8.70 0.20
N ASP A 51 8.70 -9.32 0.04
CA ASP A 51 9.97 -8.85 0.61
C ASP A 51 10.75 -7.91 -0.32
N LYS A 52 10.30 -7.72 -1.57
CA LYS A 52 10.95 -6.78 -2.48
C LYS A 52 10.70 -5.35 -2.04
N VAL A 53 11.75 -4.53 -2.13
CA VAL A 53 11.69 -3.09 -1.89
C VAL A 53 10.79 -2.43 -2.93
N ALA A 54 9.79 -1.70 -2.45
CA ALA A 54 8.81 -0.98 -3.26
C ALA A 54 9.02 0.54 -3.24
N LEU A 55 9.44 1.08 -2.10
CA LEU A 55 9.66 2.51 -1.90
C LEU A 55 10.92 2.73 -1.07
N VAL A 56 11.75 3.69 -1.48
CA VAL A 56 12.92 4.15 -0.71
C VAL A 56 12.95 5.67 -0.73
N HIS A 57 13.00 6.28 0.44
CA HIS A 57 13.17 7.71 0.60
C HIS A 57 14.30 7.98 1.62
N PRO A 58 15.57 7.98 1.17
CA PRO A 58 16.72 7.88 2.08
C PRO A 58 17.32 9.23 2.49
N ASN A 59 17.10 10.30 1.71
CA ASN A 59 17.78 11.58 1.87
C ASN A 59 16.89 12.62 2.57
N VAL A 60 16.26 12.22 3.68
CA VAL A 60 15.41 13.08 4.51
C VAL A 60 15.71 12.85 5.98
N GLU A 61 15.23 13.76 6.83
CA GLU A 61 15.38 13.69 8.29
C GLU A 61 14.93 12.33 8.86
N PHE A 62 13.84 11.77 8.33
CA PHE A 62 13.30 10.47 8.71
C PHE A 62 13.28 9.53 7.51
N PRO A 63 14.39 8.82 7.22
CA PRO A 63 14.48 7.99 6.03
C PRO A 63 13.59 6.75 6.16
N VAL A 64 12.97 6.35 5.05
CA VAL A 64 12.05 5.20 5.01
C VAL A 64 12.36 4.24 3.87
N GLN A 65 12.13 2.96 4.11
CA GLN A 65 12.20 1.91 3.09
C GLN A 65 11.05 0.93 3.31
N TYR A 66 10.18 0.78 2.32
CA TYR A 66 9.06 -0.16 2.43
C TYR A 66 9.24 -1.32 1.46
N THR A 67 9.05 -2.54 1.96
CA THR A 67 8.75 -3.69 1.10
C THR A 67 7.32 -3.60 0.59
N PHE A 68 6.98 -4.35 -0.45
CA PHE A 68 5.59 -4.40 -0.94
C PHE A 68 4.60 -4.82 0.15
N ALA A 69 4.94 -5.80 0.99
CA ALA A 69 4.08 -6.25 2.08
C ALA A 69 3.84 -5.13 3.12
N THR A 70 4.92 -4.44 3.51
CA THR A 70 4.84 -3.31 4.45
C THR A 70 4.02 -2.15 3.86
N TRP A 71 4.24 -1.85 2.57
CA TRP A 71 3.57 -0.74 1.91
C TRP A 71 2.06 -0.97 1.80
N VAL A 72 1.63 -2.18 1.42
CA VAL A 72 0.21 -2.55 1.40
C VAL A 72 -0.43 -2.46 2.78
N GLN A 73 0.24 -2.96 3.82
CA GLN A 73 -0.30 -2.86 5.18
C GLN A 73 -0.54 -1.40 5.59
N ARG A 74 0.37 -0.49 5.24
CA ARG A 74 0.22 0.95 5.50
C ARG A 74 -0.97 1.56 4.75
N ILE A 75 -1.13 1.21 3.47
CA ILE A 75 -2.27 1.65 2.65
C ILE A 75 -3.58 1.16 3.27
N GLN A 76 -3.65 -0.11 3.68
CA GLN A 76 -4.84 -0.69 4.31
C GLN A 76 -5.18 -0.02 5.64
N ASN A 77 -4.19 0.25 6.49
CA ASN A 77 -4.42 0.96 7.76
C ASN A 77 -5.04 2.35 7.52
N LEU A 78 -4.52 3.11 6.55
CA LEU A 78 -5.09 4.40 6.18
C LEU A 78 -6.52 4.25 5.64
N ALA A 79 -6.76 3.27 4.77
CA ALA A 79 -8.08 3.00 4.22
C ALA A 79 -9.11 2.69 5.33
N TYR A 80 -8.76 1.82 6.29
CA TYR A 80 -9.64 1.52 7.42
C TYR A 80 -9.87 2.73 8.32
N ALA A 81 -8.86 3.56 8.57
CA ALA A 81 -9.01 4.79 9.33
C ALA A 81 -9.99 5.77 8.64
N LEU A 82 -9.90 5.92 7.31
CA LEU A 82 -10.83 6.75 6.55
C LEU A 82 -12.27 6.21 6.58
N LEU A 83 -12.44 4.89 6.50
CA LEU A 83 -13.75 4.25 6.66
C LEU A 83 -14.33 4.50 8.05
N GLN A 84 -13.51 4.37 9.11
CA GLN A 84 -13.93 4.68 10.48
C GLN A 84 -14.26 6.15 10.70
N ALA A 85 -13.59 7.06 9.98
CA ALA A 85 -13.92 8.49 9.94
C ALA A 85 -15.22 8.80 9.18
N GLY A 86 -15.87 7.80 8.58
CA GLY A 86 -17.18 7.95 7.93
C GLY A 86 -17.13 8.37 6.46
N ILE A 87 -15.96 8.31 5.82
CA ILE A 87 -15.80 8.62 4.39
C ILE A 87 -16.54 7.60 3.53
N LYS A 88 -17.28 8.09 2.53
CA LYS A 88 -18.13 7.29 1.62
C LYS A 88 -17.69 7.42 0.17
N PRO A 89 -18.07 6.47 -0.71
CA PRO A 89 -17.88 6.62 -2.14
C PRO A 89 -18.47 7.94 -2.65
N GLY A 90 -17.67 8.72 -3.38
CA GLY A 90 -18.03 10.05 -3.87
C GLY A 90 -17.55 11.21 -2.99
N ASP A 91 -17.13 10.95 -1.75
CA ASP A 91 -16.52 11.96 -0.90
C ASP A 91 -15.14 12.37 -1.41
N ARG A 92 -14.75 13.61 -1.13
CA ARG A 92 -13.47 14.19 -1.55
C ARG A 92 -12.54 14.27 -0.35
N VAL A 93 -11.33 13.76 -0.51
CA VAL A 93 -10.28 13.79 0.53
C VAL A 93 -9.12 14.63 0.00
N ALA A 94 -8.79 15.71 0.68
CA ALA A 94 -7.59 16.48 0.39
C ALA A 94 -6.36 15.80 1.01
N VAL A 95 -5.30 15.61 0.24
CA VAL A 95 -4.02 15.09 0.71
C VAL A 95 -2.98 16.19 0.59
N ILE A 96 -2.48 16.68 1.73
CA ILE A 96 -1.43 17.67 1.79
C ILE A 96 -0.21 16.98 2.39
N ALA A 97 0.74 16.63 1.54
CA ALA A 97 1.96 15.94 1.92
C ALA A 97 3.11 16.33 0.97
N PRO A 98 4.37 16.29 1.42
CA PRO A 98 5.52 16.35 0.53
C PRO A 98 5.54 15.11 -0.39
N ASN A 99 6.37 15.16 -1.44
CA ASN A 99 6.66 13.96 -2.22
C ASN A 99 7.60 13.05 -1.41
N SER A 100 7.03 12.02 -0.79
CA SER A 100 7.67 11.15 0.20
C SER A 100 7.46 9.67 -0.10
#